data_AF-A0A495Y3J2-F1
#
_entry.id   AF-A0A495Y3J2-F1
#
_cell.length_a   1.000
_cell.length_b   1.000
_cell.length_c   1.000
_cell.angle_alpha   90.00
_cell.angle_beta   90.00
_cell.angle_gamma   90.00
#
_symmetry.space_group_name_H-M   'P 1'
#
loop_
_entity.id
_entity.type
_entity.pdbx_description
1 polymer ?
#
loop_
_entity_poly.entity_id
_entity_poly.type
_entity_poly.pdbx_seq_one_letter_code
_entity_poly.pdbx_strand_id
1 'polypeptide(L)'
;MIPTEYALELAAVDALALRLASHITETRDDIAAIHVHNAKSLAVQSHFSRLLRLEMGFGEEVVLTPQSGFVTQARPDFFFRLSPGRGVIAEVERGGTTTNNHDLKDLWKAHLSPDSHHLFLIVPWNNWKADGTARERPFQLVARRIGAFFGDPRREIDVLSAHIFAY
;
A
#
# COMPACT_ATOMS: atom_id res chain seq x y z
N MET A 1 -7.72 11.58 -20.86
CA MET A 1 -6.34 11.47 -21.42
C MET A 1 -5.41 11.85 -20.29
N ILE A 2 -4.48 10.98 -19.90
CA ILE A 2 -3.54 11.28 -18.81
C ILE A 2 -2.48 12.25 -19.38
N PRO A 3 -2.22 13.41 -18.74
CA PRO A 3 -1.13 14.31 -19.12
C PRO A 3 0.20 13.58 -19.29
N THR A 4 1.00 13.99 -20.28
CA THR A 4 2.27 13.33 -20.62
C THR A 4 3.25 13.30 -19.44
N GLU A 5 3.26 14.35 -18.61
CA GLU A 5 4.08 14.37 -17.40
C GLU A 5 3.74 13.22 -16.42
N TYR A 6 2.48 12.81 -16.34
CA TYR A 6 2.06 11.69 -15.50
C TYR A 6 2.32 10.34 -16.16
N ALA A 7 2.48 10.27 -17.49
CA ALA A 7 2.77 9.01 -18.17
C ALA A 7 4.14 8.43 -17.78
N LEU A 8 5.18 9.28 -17.70
CA LEU A 8 6.51 8.85 -17.25
C LEU A 8 6.51 8.48 -15.76
N GLU A 9 5.80 9.25 -14.94
CA GLU A 9 5.66 8.97 -13.52
C GLU A 9 4.94 7.63 -13.29
N LEU A 10 3.82 7.40 -13.96
CA LEU A 10 3.08 6.14 -13.91
C LEU A 10 3.92 4.95 -14.38
N ALA A 11 4.72 5.11 -15.44
CA ALA A 11 5.62 4.05 -15.89
C ALA A 11 6.67 3.68 -14.82
N ALA A 12 7.20 4.67 -14.09
CA ALA A 12 8.13 4.42 -12.98
C ALA A 12 7.43 3.71 -11.82
N VAL A 13 6.20 4.11 -11.49
CA VAL A 13 5.37 3.47 -10.46
C VAL A 13 4.99 2.04 -10.85
N ASP A 14 4.63 1.80 -12.10
CA ASP A 14 4.35 0.47 -12.65
C ASP A 14 5.57 -0.44 -12.55
N ALA A 15 6.78 0.08 -12.83
CA ALA A 15 8.01 -0.68 -12.67
C ALA A 15 8.25 -1.07 -11.19
N LEU A 16 7.97 -0.18 -10.23
CA LEU A 16 8.02 -0.51 -8.81
C LEU A 16 6.97 -1.56 -8.42
N ALA A 17 5.74 -1.41 -8.93
CA ALA A 17 4.65 -2.33 -8.67
C ALA A 17 4.95 -3.74 -9.21
N LEU A 18 5.49 -3.83 -10.42
CA LEU A 18 5.91 -5.10 -11.02
C LEU A 18 6.99 -5.79 -10.20
N ARG A 19 8.00 -5.05 -9.72
CA ARG A 19 9.06 -5.61 -8.87
C ARG A 19 8.49 -6.17 -7.55
N LEU A 20 7.59 -5.45 -6.91
CA LEU A 20 6.93 -5.91 -5.68
C LEU A 20 6.07 -7.15 -5.93
N ALA A 21 5.30 -7.18 -7.03
CA ALA A 21 4.49 -8.33 -7.41
C ALA A 21 5.34 -9.57 -7.73
N SER A 22 6.47 -9.40 -8.42
CA SER A 22 7.44 -10.46 -8.66
C SER A 22 7.99 -11.02 -7.35
N HIS A 23 8.42 -10.16 -6.42
CA HIS A 23 8.92 -10.61 -5.11
C HIS A 23 7.89 -11.39 -4.30
N ILE A 24 6.64 -10.92 -4.25
CA ILE A 24 5.54 -11.64 -3.58
C ILE A 24 5.36 -13.02 -4.19
N THR A 25 5.44 -13.12 -5.52
CA THR A 25 5.30 -14.40 -6.23
C THR A 25 6.47 -15.33 -5.91
N GLU A 26 7.70 -14.82 -5.93
CA GLU A 26 8.93 -15.58 -5.70
C GLU A 26 9.09 -16.04 -4.24
N THR A 27 8.61 -15.25 -3.29
CA THR A 27 8.71 -15.53 -1.84
C THR A 27 7.40 -16.02 -1.23
N ARG A 28 6.46 -16.48 -2.07
CA ARG A 28 5.12 -16.91 -1.64
C ARG A 28 5.15 -17.95 -0.53
N ASP A 29 6.03 -18.95 -0.64
CA ASP A 29 6.12 -20.03 0.33
C ASP A 29 6.66 -19.54 1.68
N ASP A 30 7.63 -18.63 1.66
CA ASP A 30 8.16 -17.97 2.86
C ASP A 30 7.07 -17.16 3.56
N ILE A 31 6.30 -16.38 2.79
CA ILE A 31 5.18 -15.58 3.28
C ILE A 31 4.10 -16.49 3.87
N ALA A 32 3.75 -17.58 3.19
CA ALA A 32 2.74 -18.52 3.66
C ALA A 32 3.15 -19.19 4.99
N ALA A 33 4.44 -19.47 5.17
CA ALA A 33 4.97 -20.05 6.42
C ALA A 33 4.83 -19.10 7.62
N ILE A 34 4.88 -17.78 7.40
CA ILE A 34 4.77 -16.77 8.46
C ILE A 34 3.34 -16.19 8.60
N HIS A 35 2.48 -16.33 7.59
CA HIS A 35 1.09 -15.86 7.59
C HIS A 35 0.10 -16.94 8.05
N VAL A 36 0.23 -17.33 9.32
CA VAL A 36 -0.64 -18.35 9.96
C VAL A 36 -1.53 -17.75 11.05
N HIS A 37 -2.60 -18.45 11.44
CA HIS A 37 -3.50 -18.00 12.51
C HIS A 37 -2.74 -17.74 13.82
N ASN A 38 -2.96 -16.58 14.45
CA ASN A 38 -2.22 -16.08 15.63
C ASN A 38 -0.70 -15.89 15.42
N ALA A 39 -0.19 -15.91 14.20
CA ALA A 39 1.20 -15.54 13.94
C ALA A 39 1.49 -14.12 14.43
N LYS A 40 2.72 -13.89 14.88
CA LYS A 40 3.17 -12.54 15.22
C LYS A 40 3.18 -11.71 13.93
N SER A 41 2.31 -10.71 13.89
CA SER A 41 2.15 -9.76 12.78
C SER A 41 3.47 -9.08 12.35
N LEU A 42 4.46 -9.05 13.24
CA LEU A 42 5.80 -8.53 12.97
C LEU A 42 6.55 -9.31 11.88
N ALA A 43 6.39 -10.63 11.77
CA ALA A 43 7.18 -11.42 10.80
C ALA A 43 6.87 -11.03 9.35
N VAL A 44 5.58 -10.89 9.01
CA VAL A 44 5.14 -10.42 7.69
C VAL A 44 5.62 -8.99 7.45
N GLN A 45 5.51 -8.12 8.45
CA GLN A 45 6.00 -6.74 8.35
C GLN A 45 7.51 -6.69 8.09
N SER A 46 8.29 -7.50 8.79
CA SER A 46 9.75 -7.58 8.62
C SER A 46 10.14 -8.12 7.24
N HIS A 47 9.40 -9.09 6.69
CA HIS A 47 9.62 -9.60 5.34
C HIS A 47 9.52 -8.49 4.30
N PHE A 48 8.43 -7.72 4.34
CA PHE A 48 8.21 -6.61 3.42
C PHE A 48 9.10 -5.39 3.70
N SER A 49 9.39 -5.07 4.97
CA SER A 49 10.31 -4.00 5.34
C SER A 49 11.71 -4.23 4.74
N ARG A 50 12.21 -5.47 4.80
CA ARG A 50 13.50 -5.84 4.21
C ARG A 50 13.53 -5.56 2.70
N LEU A 51 12.52 -6.05 1.97
CA LEU A 51 12.41 -5.82 0.52
C LEU A 51 12.34 -4.32 0.19
N LEU A 52 11.36 -3.64 0.78
CA LEU A 52 11.05 -2.25 0.44
C LEU A 52 12.26 -1.35 0.69
N ARG A 53 12.96 -1.55 1.82
CA ARG A 53 14.13 -0.73 2.18
C ARG A 53 15.39 -1.10 1.42
N LEU A 54 15.77 -2.38 1.45
CA LEU A 54 17.11 -2.79 1.02
C LEU A 54 17.20 -2.98 -0.49
N GLU A 55 16.10 -3.36 -1.13
CA GLU A 55 16.10 -3.73 -2.54
C GLU A 55 15.35 -2.71 -3.40
N MET A 56 14.29 -2.08 -2.87
CA MET A 56 13.48 -1.12 -3.61
C MET A 56 13.78 0.34 -3.27
N GLY A 57 14.52 0.63 -2.20
CA GLY A 57 14.96 1.98 -1.85
C GLY A 57 13.89 2.85 -1.17
N PHE A 58 12.83 2.27 -0.60
CA PHE A 58 11.89 2.99 0.24
C PHE A 58 12.53 3.40 1.57
N GLY A 59 12.25 4.62 2.02
CA GLY A 59 12.46 5.02 3.40
C GLY A 59 11.38 4.42 4.31
N GLU A 60 11.72 4.14 5.57
CA GLU A 60 10.78 3.64 6.58
C GLU A 60 10.43 4.75 7.57
N GLU A 61 9.17 4.80 8.02
CA GLU A 61 8.66 5.76 9.02
C GLU A 61 9.00 7.23 8.74
N VAL A 62 8.98 7.62 7.46
CA VAL A 62 9.25 9.01 7.05
C VAL A 62 8.08 9.90 7.48
N VAL A 63 8.37 11.00 8.19
CA VAL A 63 7.37 12.04 8.45
C VAL A 63 7.16 12.82 7.16
N LEU A 64 5.98 12.72 6.57
CA LEU A 64 5.62 13.51 5.40
C LEU A 64 5.52 15.00 5.75
N THR A 65 5.73 15.87 4.76
CA THR A 65 5.65 17.32 4.96
C THR A 65 4.25 17.67 5.47
N PRO A 66 4.13 18.33 6.64
CA PRO A 66 2.82 18.73 7.15
C PRO A 66 2.15 19.70 6.17
N GLN A 67 0.90 19.42 5.82
CA GLN A 67 0.12 20.33 4.99
C GLN A 67 -0.42 21.48 5.84
N SER A 68 -0.30 22.72 5.34
CA SER A 68 -0.82 23.90 6.03
C SER A 68 -2.33 23.77 6.28
N GLY A 69 -2.76 24.01 7.52
CA GLY A 69 -4.17 23.87 7.93
C GLY A 69 -4.56 22.48 8.45
N PHE A 70 -3.70 21.47 8.31
CA PHE A 70 -3.88 20.15 8.91
C PHE A 70 -2.86 19.91 10.03
N VAL A 71 -3.32 19.40 11.18
CA VAL A 71 -2.46 19.08 12.34
C VAL A 71 -1.76 17.72 12.14
N THR A 72 -2.14 16.96 11.12
CA THR A 72 -1.73 15.57 10.95
C THR A 72 -0.35 15.45 10.31
N GLN A 73 0.59 14.89 11.07
CA GLN A 73 1.83 14.33 10.54
C GLN A 73 1.58 12.89 10.11
N ALA A 74 1.15 12.69 8.87
CA ALA A 74 0.97 11.35 8.34
C ALA A 74 2.33 10.63 8.32
N ARG A 75 2.37 9.45 8.95
CA ARG A 75 3.52 8.55 8.93
C ARG A 75 3.09 7.29 8.18
N PRO A 76 3.46 7.16 6.90
CA PRO A 76 3.34 5.87 6.23
C PRO A 76 4.37 4.89 6.79
N ASP A 77 4.08 3.60 6.68
CA ASP A 77 5.08 2.56 6.97
C ASP A 77 6.33 2.79 6.09
N PHE A 78 6.11 3.05 4.79
CA PHE A 78 7.18 3.29 3.83
C PHE A 78 6.86 4.42 2.85
N PHE A 79 7.91 5.13 2.43
CA PHE A 79 7.83 6.19 1.43
C PHE A 79 8.95 6.09 0.40
N PHE A 80 8.58 6.19 -0.88
CA PHE A 80 9.53 6.29 -1.99
C PHE A 80 9.36 7.64 -2.70
N ARG A 81 10.46 8.40 -2.80
CA ARG A 81 10.46 9.70 -3.48
C ARG A 81 10.70 9.49 -4.98
N LEU A 82 9.76 9.95 -5.81
CA LEU A 82 9.91 9.95 -7.27
C LEU A 82 10.58 11.25 -7.74
N SER A 83 10.09 12.37 -7.22
CA SER A 83 10.61 13.72 -7.52
C SER A 83 10.20 14.69 -6.39
N PRO A 84 10.59 15.97 -6.42
CA PRO A 84 10.08 16.94 -5.43
C PRO A 84 8.54 17.01 -5.45
N GLY A 85 7.91 16.74 -4.30
CA GLY A 85 6.44 16.72 -4.15
C GLY A 85 5.73 15.50 -4.76
N ARG A 86 6.47 14.49 -5.26
CA ARG A 86 5.89 13.27 -5.84
C ARG A 86 6.53 12.03 -5.23
N GLY A 87 5.70 11.03 -4.97
CA GLY A 87 6.14 9.83 -4.29
C GLY A 87 5.05 8.79 -4.13
N VAL A 88 5.48 7.64 -3.60
CA VAL A 88 4.66 6.46 -3.32
C VAL A 88 4.65 6.22 -1.83
N ILE A 89 3.47 6.16 -1.23
CA ILE A 89 3.25 5.58 0.10
C ILE A 89 3.07 4.08 -0.08
N ALA A 90 3.74 3.27 0.74
CA ALA A 90 3.47 1.84 0.83
C ALA A 90 3.13 1.44 2.27
N GLU A 91 2.05 0.69 2.44
CA GLU A 91 1.51 0.27 3.75
C GLU A 91 1.37 -1.25 3.77
N VAL A 92 1.84 -1.88 4.85
CA VAL A 92 1.81 -3.35 5.01
C VAL A 92 0.77 -3.73 6.05
N GLU A 93 -0.25 -4.42 5.58
CA GLU A 93 -1.49 -4.62 6.30
C GLU A 93 -1.62 -6.07 6.80
N ARG A 94 -1.98 -6.26 8.08
CA ARG A 94 -1.70 -7.50 8.83
C ARG A 94 -2.94 -8.23 9.36
N GLY A 95 -4.05 -8.11 8.64
CA GLY A 95 -5.29 -8.88 8.88
C GLY A 95 -6.46 -8.11 9.51
N GLY A 96 -6.25 -6.88 10.01
CA GLY A 96 -7.31 -5.98 10.51
C GLY A 96 -7.74 -4.88 9.54
N THR A 97 -7.24 -4.93 8.31
CA THR A 97 -7.23 -3.84 7.33
C THR A 97 -8.60 -3.21 7.08
N THR A 98 -9.62 -4.06 6.93
CA THR A 98 -10.98 -3.62 6.62
C THR A 98 -11.85 -3.46 7.86
N THR A 99 -11.53 -4.15 8.96
CA THR A 99 -12.28 -4.04 10.23
C THR A 99 -12.11 -2.66 10.86
N ASN A 100 -10.94 -2.05 10.72
CA ASN A 100 -10.63 -0.73 11.27
C ASN A 100 -10.51 0.37 10.20
N ASN A 101 -10.94 0.10 8.96
CA ASN A 101 -10.85 1.04 7.83
C ASN A 101 -9.43 1.58 7.59
N HIS A 102 -8.39 0.77 7.84
CA HIS A 102 -7.02 1.21 7.62
C HIS A 102 -6.78 1.54 6.15
N ASP A 103 -7.33 0.74 5.23
CA ASP A 103 -7.33 1.01 3.79
C ASP A 103 -7.79 2.43 3.44
N LEU A 104 -8.92 2.88 4.01
CA LEU A 104 -9.40 4.24 3.79
C LEU A 104 -8.56 5.29 4.51
N LYS A 105 -8.02 4.99 5.69
CA LYS A 105 -7.13 5.88 6.42
C LYS A 105 -5.85 6.13 5.62
N ASP A 106 -5.29 5.09 5.02
CA ASP A 106 -4.06 5.16 4.23
C ASP A 106 -4.30 5.85 2.88
N LEU A 107 -5.46 5.62 2.27
CA LEU A 107 -5.91 6.42 1.13
C LEU A 107 -6.01 7.91 1.48
N TRP A 108 -6.55 8.23 2.65
CA TRP A 108 -6.63 9.61 3.13
C TRP A 108 -5.26 10.23 3.38
N LYS A 109 -4.28 9.46 3.87
CA LYS A 109 -2.89 9.94 3.99
C LYS A 109 -2.33 10.32 2.62
N ALA A 110 -2.50 9.47 1.61
CA ALA A 110 -2.03 9.74 0.26
C ALA A 110 -2.73 10.97 -0.33
N HIS A 111 -4.06 11.05 -0.20
CA HIS A 111 -4.86 12.14 -0.72
C HIS A 111 -4.48 13.52 -0.15
N LEU A 112 -4.14 13.60 1.14
CA LEU A 112 -3.74 14.86 1.77
C LEU A 112 -2.24 15.17 1.63
N SER A 113 -1.44 14.20 1.21
CA SER A 113 0.01 14.35 1.22
C SER A 113 0.49 15.27 0.09
N PRO A 114 1.23 16.34 0.37
CA PRO A 114 1.88 17.14 -0.67
C PRO A 114 3.06 16.38 -1.31
N ASP A 115 3.50 15.27 -0.72
CA ASP A 115 4.70 14.53 -1.12
C ASP A 115 4.39 13.23 -1.87
N SER A 116 3.15 12.77 -1.91
CA SER A 116 2.78 11.46 -2.49
C SER A 116 1.44 11.51 -3.20
N HIS A 117 1.38 10.88 -4.37
CA HIS A 117 0.14 10.77 -5.16
C HIS A 117 -0.12 9.32 -5.57
N HIS A 118 0.66 8.38 -5.05
CA HIS A 118 0.55 6.96 -5.32
C HIS A 118 0.49 6.20 -4.01
N LEU A 119 -0.36 5.16 -3.99
CA LEU A 119 -0.57 4.32 -2.82
C LEU A 119 -0.37 2.85 -3.16
N PHE A 120 0.51 2.17 -2.44
CA PHE A 120 0.68 0.72 -2.46
C PHE A 120 0.09 0.15 -1.17
N LEU A 121 -0.91 -0.72 -1.28
CA LEU A 121 -1.46 -1.46 -0.14
C LEU A 121 -1.10 -2.94 -0.29
N ILE A 122 -0.31 -3.46 0.64
CA ILE A 122 0.11 -4.87 0.67
C ILE A 122 -0.75 -5.59 1.70
N VAL A 123 -1.71 -6.37 1.22
CA VAL A 123 -2.77 -6.98 2.05
C VAL A 123 -2.78 -8.50 1.88
N PRO A 124 -3.24 -9.27 2.89
CA PRO A 124 -3.36 -10.71 2.73
C PRO A 124 -4.45 -11.07 1.72
N TRP A 125 -4.24 -12.14 0.95
CA TRP A 125 -5.26 -12.72 0.08
C TRP A 125 -6.44 -13.25 0.91
N ASN A 126 -6.14 -14.00 1.97
CA ASN A 126 -7.12 -14.49 2.95
C ASN A 126 -6.62 -14.23 4.38
N ASN A 127 -7.56 -13.99 5.29
CA ASN A 127 -7.34 -14.20 6.72
C ASN A 127 -7.75 -15.62 7.09
N TRP A 128 -6.94 -16.31 7.90
CA TRP A 128 -7.18 -17.70 8.28
C TRP A 128 -7.82 -17.82 9.66
N LYS A 129 -8.72 -18.80 9.84
CA LYS A 129 -9.18 -19.26 11.16
C LYS A 129 -8.24 -20.33 11.71
N ALA A 130 -8.44 -20.70 12.98
CA ALA A 130 -7.68 -21.77 13.63
C ALA A 130 -7.80 -23.14 12.93
N ASP A 131 -8.92 -23.38 12.25
CA ASP A 131 -9.19 -24.60 11.48
C ASP A 131 -8.61 -24.57 10.05
N GLY A 132 -7.87 -23.52 9.68
CA GLY A 132 -7.30 -23.34 8.34
C GLY A 132 -8.30 -22.89 7.29
N THR A 133 -9.57 -22.65 7.62
CA THR A 133 -10.55 -22.09 6.68
C THR A 133 -10.38 -20.57 6.55
N ALA A 134 -10.70 -20.03 5.37
CA ALA A 134 -10.68 -18.59 5.15
C ALA A 134 -11.79 -17.91 5.96
N ARG A 135 -11.41 -16.96 6.82
CA ARG A 135 -12.31 -16.09 7.58
C ARG A 135 -12.85 -14.96 6.72
N GLU A 136 -11.93 -14.25 6.06
CA GLU A 136 -12.19 -13.04 5.29
C GLU A 136 -11.28 -13.02 4.06
N ARG A 137 -11.64 -12.19 3.09
CA ARG A 137 -10.97 -12.00 1.80
C ARG A 137 -10.55 -10.52 1.63
N PRO A 138 -9.50 -10.06 2.35
CA PRO A 138 -9.18 -8.64 2.45
C PRO A 138 -8.83 -8.02 1.11
N PHE A 139 -8.05 -8.70 0.27
CA PHE A 139 -7.67 -8.21 -1.06
C PHE A 139 -8.89 -7.75 -1.89
N GLN A 140 -9.90 -8.60 -2.05
CA GLN A 140 -11.07 -8.30 -2.87
C GLN A 140 -11.90 -7.17 -2.28
N LEU A 141 -11.99 -7.09 -0.94
CA LEU A 141 -12.72 -6.03 -0.27
C LEU A 141 -12.00 -4.68 -0.41
N VAL A 142 -10.69 -4.64 -0.17
CA VAL A 142 -9.85 -3.44 -0.32
C VAL A 142 -9.86 -2.96 -1.77
N ALA A 143 -9.62 -3.84 -2.74
CA ALA A 143 -9.64 -3.48 -4.16
C ALA A 143 -10.98 -2.86 -4.58
N ARG A 144 -12.11 -3.41 -4.12
CA ARG A 144 -13.44 -2.84 -4.38
C ARG A 144 -13.64 -1.47 -3.74
N ARG A 145 -13.17 -1.28 -2.50
CA ARG A 145 -13.33 -0.02 -1.76
C ARG A 145 -12.48 1.09 -2.33
N ILE A 146 -11.20 0.81 -2.59
CA ILE A 146 -10.26 1.78 -3.16
C ILE A 146 -10.63 2.11 -4.60
N GLY A 147 -11.00 1.11 -5.40
CA GLY A 147 -11.44 1.31 -6.78
C GLY A 147 -12.66 2.24 -6.91
N ALA A 148 -13.46 2.40 -5.86
CA ALA A 148 -14.62 3.29 -5.88
C ALA A 148 -14.26 4.80 -5.98
N PHE A 149 -13.01 5.18 -5.75
CA PHE A 149 -12.53 6.56 -5.85
C PHE A 149 -11.95 6.92 -7.23
N PHE A 150 -11.97 6.00 -8.19
CA PHE A 150 -11.40 6.21 -9.52
C PHE A 150 -12.49 6.10 -10.60
N GLY A 151 -12.48 7.03 -11.57
CA GLY A 151 -13.34 6.99 -12.76
C GLY A 151 -14.76 7.56 -12.58
N ASP A 152 -15.04 8.18 -11.44
CA ASP A 152 -16.28 8.93 -11.21
C ASP A 152 -15.93 10.32 -10.64
N PRO A 153 -16.20 11.41 -11.38
CA PRO A 153 -15.85 12.78 -10.95
C PRO A 153 -16.40 13.17 -9.57
N ARG A 154 -17.50 12.55 -9.11
CA ARG A 154 -18.05 12.82 -7.78
C ARG A 154 -17.19 12.23 -6.65
N ARG A 155 -16.45 11.16 -6.94
CA ARG A 155 -15.71 10.35 -5.95
C ARG A 155 -14.19 10.48 -6.10
N GLU A 156 -13.74 11.11 -7.17
CA GLU A 156 -12.32 11.34 -7.42
C GLU A 156 -11.64 12.09 -6.27
N ILE A 157 -10.39 11.71 -6.05
CA ILE A 157 -9.50 12.20 -4.99
C ILE A 157 -8.17 12.57 -5.64
N ASP A 158 -7.35 13.32 -4.90
CA ASP A 158 -5.98 13.66 -5.28
C ASP A 158 -5.02 12.48 -5.05
N VAL A 159 -5.30 11.36 -5.72
CA VAL A 159 -4.45 10.17 -5.77
C VAL A 159 -4.43 9.72 -7.22
N LEU A 160 -3.24 9.72 -7.82
CA LEU A 160 -3.05 9.41 -9.25
C LEU A 160 -3.11 7.90 -9.52
N SER A 161 -2.56 7.07 -8.64
CA SER A 161 -2.76 5.61 -8.72
C SER A 161 -2.78 4.92 -7.36
N ALA A 162 -3.49 3.81 -7.29
CA ALA A 162 -3.45 2.89 -6.17
C ALA A 162 -3.22 1.46 -6.67
N HIS A 163 -2.23 0.79 -6.08
CA HIS A 163 -1.87 -0.59 -6.40
C HIS A 163 -2.09 -1.45 -5.17
N ILE A 164 -2.94 -2.48 -5.32
CA ILE A 164 -3.28 -3.39 -4.24
C ILE A 164 -2.58 -4.71 -4.52
N PHE A 165 -1.72 -5.13 -3.60
CA PHE A 165 -0.96 -6.36 -3.70
C PHE A 165 -1.53 -7.37 -2.71
N ALA A 166 -1.76 -8.59 -3.20
CA ALA A 166 -2.17 -9.69 -2.35
C ALA A 166 -0.98 -10.60 -2.06
N TYR A 167 -0.78 -10.96 -0.80
CA TYR A 167 0.20 -11.96 -0.37
C TYR A 167 -0.45 -13.18 0.29
#